data_AF-A0AAN7PZH7-F1
#
_entry.id   AF-A0AAN7PZH7-F1
#
_cell.length_a   1.000
_cell.length_b   1.000
_cell.length_c   1.000
_cell.angle_alpha   90.00
_cell.angle_beta   90.00
_cell.angle_gamma   90.00
#
_symmetry.space_group_name_H-M   'P 1'
#
loop_
_entity.id
_entity.type
_entity.pdbx_description
1 polymer ?
#
loop_
_entity_poly.entity_id
_entity_poly.type
_entity_poly.pdbx_seq_one_letter_code
_entity_poly.pdbx_strand_id
1 'polypeptide(L)'
;MVRNYIKKRNRPDILKDDLKKSIKAVLNRQMSIRMAASTFNIQKSTLYDLLKKLKSKQNLIDSGNESSSSDDDASPLSKYTTRQIFSPGEEKHTGLWPINSMIFNHDDFMGSFVTDPEVQMKQCQLPSTSITYNILNRVRKSKAKILSVHIVRPLPKAGPRKTNRKSRLGKSRIYTSTTEKERIQVLETMRKQKLERKNTKRNILQSGGEVNKKDTKVREKGKGKAPKKKLKKIESDS
;
A
#
# COMPACT_ATOMS: atom_id res chain seq x y z
N MET A 1 25.20 -31.69 -2.04
CA MET A 1 24.84 -31.62 -3.48
C MET A 1 23.99 -30.39 -3.72
N VAL A 2 24.41 -29.51 -4.65
CA VAL A 2 23.62 -28.34 -5.05
C VAL A 2 22.50 -28.80 -6.00
N ARG A 3 21.25 -28.42 -5.71
CA ARG A 3 20.11 -28.76 -6.58
C ARG A 3 20.11 -27.84 -7.80
N ASN A 4 20.20 -28.41 -9.00
CA ASN A 4 19.99 -27.67 -10.25
C ASN A 4 18.49 -27.44 -10.46
N TYR A 5 18.08 -26.17 -10.51
CA TYR A 5 16.68 -25.81 -10.67
C TYR A 5 16.26 -25.86 -12.14
N ILE A 6 15.22 -26.64 -12.45
CA ILE A 6 14.58 -26.68 -13.77
C ILE A 6 13.38 -25.72 -13.75
N LYS A 7 13.37 -24.75 -14.68
CA LYS A 7 12.27 -23.79 -14.80
C LYS A 7 11.01 -24.49 -15.34
N LYS A 8 9.86 -24.21 -14.73
CA LYS A 8 8.56 -24.79 -15.13
C LYS A 8 8.05 -24.35 -16.52
N ARG A 9 8.63 -23.32 -17.13
CA ARG A 9 8.16 -22.73 -18.40
C ARG A 9 9.34 -22.28 -19.26
N ASN A 10 9.29 -22.61 -20.55
CA ASN A 10 10.18 -22.06 -21.58
C ASN A 10 9.61 -20.70 -22.02
N ARG A 11 10.27 -19.62 -21.61
CA ARG A 11 9.95 -18.27 -22.13
C ARG A 11 10.64 -18.13 -23.48
N PRO A 12 9.97 -17.62 -24.53
CA PRO A 12 10.67 -17.30 -25.76
C PRO A 12 11.73 -16.24 -25.46
N ASP A 13 12.93 -16.41 -26.01
CA ASP A 13 13.97 -15.39 -25.94
C ASP A 13 13.59 -14.25 -26.88
N ILE A 14 13.24 -13.11 -26.28
CA ILE A 14 12.84 -11.92 -27.00
C ILE A 14 14.08 -11.05 -27.20
N LEU A 15 14.43 -10.78 -28.46
CA LEU A 15 15.54 -9.89 -28.79
C LEU A 15 15.24 -8.47 -28.28
N LYS A 16 16.21 -7.87 -27.58
CA LYS A 16 16.07 -6.52 -27.00
C LYS A 16 15.90 -5.46 -28.08
N ASP A 17 16.50 -5.67 -29.25
CA ASP A 17 16.47 -4.73 -30.36
C ASP A 17 15.09 -4.65 -31.00
N ASP A 18 14.41 -5.80 -31.16
CA ASP A 18 13.03 -5.86 -31.64
C ASP A 18 12.06 -5.17 -30.68
N LEU A 19 12.30 -5.27 -29.37
CA LEU A 19 11.52 -4.52 -28.37
C LEU A 19 11.74 -3.00 -28.53
N LYS A 20 12.98 -2.54 -28.67
CA LYS A 20 13.27 -1.12 -28.87
C LYS A 20 12.64 -0.60 -30.17
N LYS A 21 12.78 -1.35 -31.26
CA LYS A 21 12.27 -0.99 -32.59
C LYS A 21 10.74 -0.96 -32.63
N SER A 22 10.07 -1.96 -32.05
CA SER A 22 8.61 -2.01 -31.94
C SER A 22 8.04 -0.85 -31.11
N ILE A 23 8.67 -0.51 -29.99
CA ILE A 23 8.26 0.62 -29.15
C ILE A 23 8.38 1.94 -29.93
N LYS A 24 9.52 2.18 -30.59
CA LYS A 24 9.75 3.39 -31.40
C LYS A 24 8.69 3.53 -32.50
N ALA A 25 8.40 2.47 -33.25
CA ALA A 25 7.40 2.48 -34.32
C ALA A 25 6.00 2.85 -33.82
N VAL A 26 5.61 2.35 -32.64
CA VAL A 26 4.30 2.68 -32.04
C VAL A 26 4.26 4.10 -31.48
N LEU A 27 5.34 4.59 -30.87
CA LEU A 27 5.43 5.97 -30.37
C LEU A 27 5.36 6.98 -31.51
N ASN A 28 6.05 6.69 -32.61
CA ASN A 28 6.02 7.48 -33.86
C ASN A 28 4.69 7.35 -34.63
N ARG A 29 3.72 6.58 -34.10
CA ARG A 29 2.41 6.29 -34.70
C ARG A 29 2.48 5.66 -36.10
N GLN A 30 3.60 5.03 -36.45
CA GLN A 30 3.75 4.33 -37.72
C GLN A 30 2.90 3.05 -37.78
N MET A 31 2.76 2.36 -36.65
CA MET A 31 2.01 1.11 -36.56
C MET A 31 1.11 1.08 -35.31
N SER A 32 0.02 0.30 -35.38
CA SER A 32 -0.77 0.00 -34.18
C SER A 32 -0.06 -1.01 -33.28
N ILE A 33 -0.37 -1.01 -31.98
CA ILE A 33 0.21 -1.95 -30.99
C ILE A 33 0.05 -3.41 -31.45
N ARG A 34 -1.11 -3.74 -32.05
CA ARG A 34 -1.37 -5.10 -32.53
C ARG A 34 -0.49 -5.44 -33.74
N MET A 35 -0.32 -4.52 -34.69
CA MET A 35 0.49 -4.77 -35.87
C MET A 35 1.98 -4.88 -35.53
N ALA A 36 2.50 -3.97 -34.69
CA ALA A 36 3.88 -4.05 -34.21
C ALA A 36 4.15 -5.37 -33.45
N ALA A 37 3.22 -5.81 -32.61
CA ALA A 37 3.35 -7.09 -31.91
C ALA A 37 3.49 -8.28 -32.89
N SER A 38 2.67 -8.30 -33.95
CA SER A 38 2.75 -9.35 -34.97
C SER A 38 4.01 -9.27 -35.83
N THR A 39 4.47 -8.09 -36.24
CA THR A 39 5.66 -7.96 -37.10
C THR A 39 6.96 -8.31 -36.40
N PHE A 40 7.07 -7.98 -35.11
CA PHE A 40 8.28 -8.23 -34.32
C PHE A 40 8.19 -9.54 -33.50
N ASN A 41 7.16 -10.37 -33.70
CA ASN A 41 6.93 -11.61 -32.95
C ASN A 41 6.94 -11.44 -31.42
N ILE A 42 6.40 -10.32 -30.93
CA ILE A 42 6.31 -10.00 -29.50
C ILE A 42 4.87 -10.14 -29.05
N GLN A 43 4.65 -10.67 -27.83
CA GLN A 43 3.31 -10.69 -27.26
C GLN A 43 2.75 -9.26 -27.08
N LYS A 44 1.53 -9.03 -27.57
CA LYS A 44 0.84 -7.74 -27.49
C LYS A 44 0.77 -7.18 -26.06
N SER A 45 0.57 -8.05 -25.06
CA SER A 45 0.56 -7.70 -23.64
C SER A 45 1.88 -7.09 -23.20
N THR A 46 3.00 -7.73 -23.55
CA THR A 46 4.35 -7.25 -23.24
C THR A 46 4.60 -5.87 -23.82
N LEU A 47 4.26 -5.66 -25.10
CA LEU A 47 4.43 -4.37 -25.76
C LEU A 47 3.54 -3.27 -25.13
N TYR A 48 2.29 -3.62 -24.79
CA TYR A 48 1.36 -2.72 -24.11
C TYR A 48 1.88 -2.29 -22.73
N ASP A 49 2.36 -3.24 -21.92
CA ASP A 49 2.88 -2.97 -20.58
C ASP A 49 4.13 -2.08 -20.61
N LEU A 50 5.02 -2.28 -21.58
CA LEU A 50 6.19 -1.45 -21.79
C LEU A 50 5.81 -0.02 -22.21
N LEU A 51 4.91 0.14 -23.17
CA LEU A 51 4.40 1.46 -23.57
C LEU A 51 3.69 2.17 -22.42
N LYS A 52 2.94 1.45 -21.60
CA LYS A 52 2.29 1.99 -20.40
C LYS A 52 3.31 2.51 -19.39
N LYS A 53 4.37 1.73 -19.13
CA LYS A 53 5.48 2.14 -18.25
C LYS A 53 6.22 3.37 -18.78
N LEU A 54 6.49 3.43 -20.08
CA LEU A 54 7.16 4.58 -20.70
C LEU A 54 6.31 5.85 -20.60
N LYS A 55 5.00 5.76 -20.86
CA LYS A 55 4.09 6.90 -20.70
C LYS A 55 4.01 7.40 -19.25
N SER A 56 4.02 6.49 -18.27
CA SER A 56 4.05 6.92 -16.86
C SER A 56 5.35 7.61 -16.48
N LYS A 57 6.50 7.19 -17.05
CA LYS A 57 7.79 7.85 -16.82
C LYS A 57 7.82 9.24 -17.44
N GLN A 58 7.35 9.39 -18.68
CA GLN A 58 7.33 10.67 -19.37
C GLN A 58 6.50 11.73 -18.64
N ASN A 59 5.34 11.34 -18.09
CA ASN A 59 4.50 12.24 -17.29
C ASN A 59 5.13 12.65 -15.94
N LEU A 60 6.16 11.93 -15.46
CA LEU A 60 6.84 12.26 -14.20
C LEU A 60 7.98 13.27 -14.42
N ILE A 61 8.50 13.37 -15.65
CA ILE A 61 9.59 14.29 -16.02
C ILE A 61 9.03 15.71 -16.24
N ASP A 62 7.76 15.83 -16.68
CA ASP A 62 7.06 17.10 -16.92
C ASP A 62 6.66 17.84 -15.63
N SER A 63 6.96 17.28 -14.44
CA SER A 63 6.88 17.99 -13.16
C SER A 63 8.27 18.50 -12.73
N GLY A 64 8.87 19.35 -13.57
CA GLY A 64 9.85 20.39 -13.22
C GLY A 64 10.88 20.07 -12.13
N ASN A 65 11.55 18.93 -12.19
CA ASN A 65 12.76 18.71 -11.41
C ASN A 65 13.91 18.39 -12.38
N GLU A 66 14.49 19.44 -12.95
CA GLU A 66 15.71 19.36 -13.74
C GLU A 66 16.89 19.09 -12.79
N SER A 67 17.17 17.81 -12.55
CA SER A 67 18.52 17.41 -12.14
C SER A 67 19.10 16.53 -13.23
N SER A 68 20.04 17.10 -13.98
CA SER A 68 20.97 16.34 -14.81
C SER A 68 21.76 15.37 -13.92
N SER A 69 21.54 14.08 -14.11
CA SER A 69 22.44 13.07 -13.55
C SER A 69 22.49 11.85 -14.45
N SER A 70 23.70 11.53 -14.84
CA SER A 70 24.18 10.49 -15.73
C SER A 70 23.60 9.10 -15.42
N ASP A 71 23.36 8.32 -16.48
CA ASP A 71 22.61 7.05 -16.50
C ASP A 71 23.31 5.82 -15.87
N ASP A 72 24.38 5.96 -15.09
CA ASP A 72 25.23 4.81 -14.72
C ASP A 72 25.07 4.25 -13.29
N ASP A 73 24.40 4.93 -12.35
CA ASP A 73 24.32 4.50 -10.93
C ASP A 73 22.90 4.18 -10.43
N ALA A 74 22.04 3.63 -11.29
CA ALA A 74 20.73 3.12 -10.87
C ALA A 74 20.87 1.79 -10.12
N SER A 75 21.37 1.84 -8.88
CA SER A 75 21.24 0.72 -7.94
C SER A 75 19.75 0.35 -7.83
N PRO A 76 19.40 -0.96 -7.86
CA PRO A 76 18.01 -1.37 -7.82
C PRO A 76 17.43 -0.93 -6.48
N LEU A 77 16.54 0.08 -6.49
CA LEU A 77 15.81 0.51 -5.31
C LEU A 77 15.26 -0.74 -4.62
N SER A 78 15.80 -1.03 -3.43
CA SER A 78 15.39 -2.15 -2.62
C SER A 78 13.87 -2.11 -2.41
N LYS A 79 13.27 -3.26 -2.13
CA LYS A 79 11.83 -3.38 -1.86
C LYS A 79 11.35 -2.49 -0.70
N TYR A 80 12.27 -1.92 0.08
CA TYR A 80 12.05 -1.13 1.27
C TYR A 80 12.24 0.39 1.07
N THR A 81 12.68 0.86 -0.10
CA THR A 81 12.88 2.31 -0.35
C THR A 81 11.60 3.12 -0.33
N THR A 82 10.46 2.48 -0.57
CA THR A 82 9.14 3.15 -0.55
C THR A 82 8.72 3.68 0.83
N ARG A 83 9.51 3.43 1.87
CA ARG A 83 9.33 3.97 3.24
C ARG A 83 10.63 4.54 3.80
N GLN A 84 11.58 4.93 2.96
CA GLN A 84 12.73 5.67 3.45
C GLN A 84 12.25 7.03 3.97
N ILE A 85 12.58 7.31 5.23
CA ILE A 85 12.24 8.56 5.93
C ILE A 85 13.23 9.65 5.50
N PHE A 86 14.43 9.27 5.09
CA PHE A 86 15.52 10.14 4.67
C PHE A 86 15.91 9.86 3.22
N SER A 87 16.30 10.91 2.50
CA SER A 87 16.95 10.79 1.19
C SER A 87 18.36 10.18 1.34
N PRO A 88 18.94 9.50 0.32
CA PRO A 88 20.29 8.96 0.40
C PRO A 88 21.38 10.00 0.75
N GLY A 89 21.15 11.27 0.43
CA GLY A 89 22.01 12.38 0.86
C GLY A 89 21.84 12.73 2.34
N GLU A 90 20.60 12.77 2.83
CA GLU A 90 20.28 13.09 4.23
C GLU A 90 20.78 11.99 5.18
N GLU A 91 20.68 10.72 4.79
CA GLU A 91 21.20 9.60 5.58
C GLU A 91 22.69 9.76 5.91
N LYS A 92 23.50 10.30 4.98
CA LYS A 92 24.93 10.59 5.21
C LYS A 92 25.15 11.71 6.23
N HIS A 93 24.29 12.73 6.25
CA HIS A 93 24.41 13.86 7.17
C HIS A 93 23.92 13.51 8.59
N THR A 94 22.96 12.59 8.72
CA THR A 94 22.46 12.16 10.04
C THR A 94 23.50 11.41 10.87
N GLY A 95 24.60 10.93 10.26
CA GLY A 95 25.60 10.09 10.94
C GLY A 95 25.07 8.71 11.36
N LEU A 96 23.82 8.38 11.02
CA LEU A 96 23.19 7.09 11.29
C LEU A 96 23.64 6.02 10.29
N TRP A 97 24.14 6.42 9.11
CA TRP A 97 24.58 5.51 8.06
C TRP A 97 25.81 6.02 7.29
N PRO A 98 26.84 5.19 7.05
CA PRO A 98 27.05 3.86 7.65
C PRO A 98 27.24 3.98 9.17
N ILE A 99 26.73 3.00 9.91
CA ILE A 99 26.91 2.94 11.36
C ILE A 99 28.41 2.93 11.63
N ASN A 100 28.93 4.03 12.19
CA ASN A 100 30.32 4.10 12.59
C ASN A 100 30.50 3.16 13.80
N SER A 101 31.13 2.01 13.58
CA SER A 101 31.41 1.04 14.64
C SER A 101 32.36 1.58 15.71
N MET A 102 33.01 2.72 15.46
CA MET A 102 33.92 3.39 16.39
C MET A 102 33.24 4.50 17.22
N ILE A 103 31.92 4.72 17.06
CA ILE A 103 31.21 5.74 17.87
C ILE A 103 31.03 5.27 19.31
N PHE A 104 30.92 3.97 19.57
CA PHE A 104 30.74 3.44 20.91
C PHE A 104 32.05 2.79 21.37
N ASN A 105 32.64 3.36 22.42
CA ASN A 105 33.77 2.73 23.10
C ASN A 105 33.25 1.71 24.11
N HIS A 106 34.12 0.80 24.57
CA HIS A 106 33.75 -0.15 25.62
C HIS A 106 33.27 0.54 26.91
N ASP A 107 33.70 1.78 27.13
CA ASP A 107 33.28 2.60 28.27
C ASP A 107 31.80 3.00 28.22
N ASP A 108 31.23 3.22 27.02
CA ASP A 108 29.80 3.53 26.85
C ASP A 108 28.90 2.31 27.12
N PHE A 109 29.48 1.11 27.11
CA PHE A 109 28.80 -0.14 27.46
C PHE A 109 29.01 -0.54 28.93
N MET A 110 29.77 0.24 29.71
CA MET A 110 29.79 0.03 31.15
C MET A 110 28.44 0.47 31.71
N GLY A 111 27.53 -0.50 31.87
CA GLY A 111 26.30 -0.28 32.61
C GLY A 111 26.67 0.41 33.92
N SER A 112 26.02 1.54 34.21
CA SER A 112 26.25 2.29 35.45
C SER A 112 26.24 1.28 36.58
N PHE A 113 27.41 1.03 37.19
CA PHE A 113 27.47 0.23 38.40
C PHE A 113 26.46 0.86 39.33
N VAL A 114 25.43 0.10 39.68
CA VAL A 114 24.46 0.50 40.69
C VAL A 114 25.32 0.77 41.91
N THR A 115 25.61 2.04 42.16
CA THR A 115 26.12 2.51 43.44
C THR A 115 24.96 2.31 44.39
N ASP A 116 24.78 1.08 44.84
CA ASP A 116 23.98 0.78 46.01
C ASP A 116 24.62 1.59 47.14
N PRO A 117 23.93 2.60 47.71
CA PRO A 117 24.43 3.21 48.94
C PRO A 117 24.57 2.10 49.97
N GLU A 118 25.72 2.01 50.63
CA GLU A 118 26.02 0.99 51.63
C GLU A 118 24.84 0.82 52.60
N VAL A 119 24.08 -0.26 52.41
CA VAL A 119 22.99 -0.60 53.32
C VAL A 119 23.64 -1.16 54.57
N GLN A 120 23.73 -0.33 55.61
CA GLN A 120 24.08 -0.79 56.95
C GLN A 120 23.15 -1.95 57.33
N MET A 121 23.71 -3.15 57.46
CA MET A 121 22.97 -4.34 57.86
C MET A 121 22.46 -4.21 59.29
N LYS A 122 21.26 -3.64 59.47
CA LYS A 122 20.49 -3.81 60.70
C LYS A 122 19.85 -5.20 60.65
N GLN A 123 20.19 -6.06 61.62
CA GLN A 123 19.52 -7.34 61.83
C GLN A 123 18.03 -7.10 62.08
N CYS A 124 17.20 -7.33 61.06
CA CYS A 124 15.75 -7.40 61.23
C CYS A 124 15.38 -8.77 61.77
N GLN A 125 14.94 -8.83 63.04
CA GLN A 125 14.28 -10.00 63.58
C GLN A 125 12.94 -10.21 62.86
N LEU A 126 12.79 -11.37 62.21
CA LEU A 126 11.58 -11.76 61.48
C LEU A 126 10.43 -12.08 62.45
N PRO A 127 9.22 -11.51 62.28
CA PRO A 127 8.06 -11.94 63.05
C PRO A 127 7.58 -13.33 62.57
N SER A 128 7.33 -14.19 63.55
CA SER A 128 6.89 -15.58 63.42
C SER A 128 5.70 -15.76 62.45
N THR A 129 5.87 -16.67 61.49
CA THR A 129 4.89 -17.06 60.49
C THR A 129 3.82 -17.98 61.08
N SER A 130 2.64 -17.46 61.45
CA SER A 130 1.51 -18.31 61.88
C SER A 130 0.22 -18.14 61.05
N ILE A 131 0.19 -17.28 60.03
CA ILE A 131 -1.05 -16.93 59.32
C ILE A 131 -1.37 -17.86 58.12
N THR A 132 -0.41 -18.65 57.62
CA THR A 132 -0.61 -19.44 56.39
C THR A 132 -1.41 -20.75 56.57
N TYR A 133 -1.53 -21.29 57.79
CA TYR A 133 -2.16 -22.61 57.99
C TYR A 133 -3.69 -22.61 57.89
N ASN A 134 -4.36 -21.46 58.04
CA ASN A 134 -5.83 -21.41 58.04
C ASN A 134 -6.45 -21.33 56.64
N ILE A 135 -5.70 -20.91 55.62
CA ILE A 135 -6.21 -20.81 54.24
C ILE A 135 -6.23 -22.19 53.55
N LEU A 136 -5.30 -23.09 53.90
CA LEU A 136 -5.13 -24.39 53.24
C LEU A 136 -6.26 -25.39 53.54
N ASN A 137 -6.94 -25.26 54.68
CA ASN A 137 -7.98 -26.20 55.11
C ASN A 137 -9.39 -25.87 54.56
N ARG A 138 -9.62 -24.66 54.04
CA ARG A 138 -10.94 -24.24 53.53
C ARG A 138 -11.25 -24.76 52.12
N VAL A 139 -10.22 -25.15 51.36
CA VAL A 139 -10.36 -25.61 49.95
C VAL A 139 -10.70 -27.10 49.84
N ARG A 140 -10.63 -27.88 50.93
CA ARG A 140 -10.75 -29.36 50.91
C ARG A 140 -12.18 -29.92 50.80
N LYS A 141 -13.24 -29.11 50.60
CA LYS A 141 -14.64 -29.60 50.51
C LYS A 141 -15.26 -29.60 49.11
N SER A 142 -14.61 -29.07 48.07
CA SER A 142 -15.06 -29.32 46.70
C SER A 142 -14.33 -30.55 46.15
N LYS A 143 -15.08 -31.56 45.71
CA LYS A 143 -14.57 -32.71 44.94
C LYS A 143 -14.13 -32.28 43.53
N ALA A 144 -13.35 -31.21 43.43
CA ALA A 144 -12.76 -30.80 42.17
C ALA A 144 -11.68 -31.83 41.80
N LYS A 145 -11.99 -32.67 40.83
CA LYS A 145 -11.04 -33.60 40.24
C LYS A 145 -9.93 -32.75 39.61
N ILE A 146 -8.77 -32.68 40.26
CA ILE A 146 -7.60 -31.97 39.73
C ILE A 146 -7.21 -32.70 38.44
N LEU A 147 -7.64 -32.17 37.30
CA LEU A 147 -7.24 -32.69 35.99
C LEU A 147 -5.81 -32.25 35.74
N SER A 148 -4.90 -33.19 35.50
CA SER A 148 -3.54 -32.85 35.12
C SER A 148 -3.56 -32.10 33.78
N VAL A 149 -2.64 -31.15 33.61
CA VAL A 149 -2.56 -30.30 32.42
C VAL A 149 -2.46 -31.13 31.13
N HIS A 150 -1.89 -32.33 31.20
CA HIS A 150 -1.79 -33.27 30.07
C HIS A 150 -3.13 -33.88 29.62
N ILE A 151 -4.16 -33.89 30.47
CA ILE A 151 -5.49 -34.43 30.14
C ILE A 151 -6.33 -33.40 29.38
N VAL A 152 -6.00 -32.10 29.50
CA VAL A 152 -6.70 -31.03 28.80
C VAL A 152 -6.23 -31.01 27.34
N ARG A 153 -6.92 -31.76 26.47
CA ARG A 153 -6.74 -31.61 25.02
C ARG A 153 -7.09 -30.16 24.64
N PRO A 154 -6.15 -29.39 24.06
CA PRO A 154 -6.47 -28.04 23.62
C PRO A 154 -7.57 -28.13 22.56
N LEU A 155 -8.60 -27.30 22.71
CA LEU A 155 -9.63 -27.18 21.69
C LEU A 155 -8.98 -26.82 20.36
N PRO A 156 -9.45 -27.37 19.22
CA PRO A 156 -8.94 -27.01 17.92
C PRO A 156 -9.07 -25.50 17.74
N LYS A 157 -8.02 -24.87 17.21
CA LYS A 157 -7.97 -23.44 16.98
C LYS A 157 -9.15 -23.06 16.07
N ALA A 158 -9.98 -22.13 16.53
CA ALA A 158 -11.11 -21.65 15.75
C ALA A 158 -10.63 -21.19 14.36
N GLY A 159 -11.39 -21.56 13.32
CA GLY A 159 -11.08 -21.17 11.95
C GLY A 159 -11.06 -19.64 11.77
N PRO A 160 -10.42 -19.14 10.70
CA PRO A 160 -10.40 -17.71 10.39
C PRO A 160 -11.82 -17.16 10.28
N ARG A 161 -12.14 -16.14 11.07
CA ARG A 161 -13.44 -15.48 11.01
C ARG A 161 -13.62 -14.80 9.65
N LYS A 162 -14.73 -15.09 8.97
CA LYS A 162 -15.10 -14.39 7.73
C LYS A 162 -15.44 -12.94 8.07
N THR A 163 -14.55 -12.01 7.73
CA THR A 163 -14.84 -10.58 7.83
C THR A 163 -15.39 -10.09 6.48
N ASN A 164 -16.68 -9.78 6.41
CA ASN A 164 -17.26 -9.10 5.24
C ASN A 164 -16.90 -7.60 5.20
N ARG A 165 -16.19 -7.11 6.23
CA ARG A 165 -15.72 -5.73 6.31
C ARG A 165 -14.36 -5.62 5.66
N LYS A 166 -14.33 -5.19 4.39
CA LYS A 166 -13.12 -4.59 3.82
C LYS A 166 -12.81 -3.35 4.65
N SER A 167 -11.79 -3.42 5.50
CA SER A 167 -11.25 -2.21 6.14
C SER A 167 -10.95 -1.20 5.04
N ARG A 168 -11.50 0.01 5.16
CA ARG A 168 -11.22 1.07 4.20
C ARG A 168 -9.75 1.44 4.41
N LEU A 169 -8.87 1.04 3.49
CA LEU A 169 -7.49 1.50 3.46
C LEU A 169 -7.50 3.02 3.22
N GLY A 170 -7.44 3.78 4.30
CA GLY A 170 -7.28 5.23 4.30
C GLY A 170 -6.10 5.59 5.22
N LYS A 171 -5.36 6.64 4.85
CA LYS A 171 -4.35 7.22 5.74
C LYS A 171 -5.03 7.80 6.98
N SER A 172 -4.30 7.88 8.11
CA SER A 172 -4.80 8.45 9.37
C SER A 172 -5.40 9.84 9.14
N ARG A 173 -6.67 9.99 9.54
CA ARG A 173 -7.48 11.19 9.34
C ARG A 173 -7.22 12.16 10.50
N ILE A 174 -6.07 12.84 10.48
CA ILE A 174 -5.77 13.92 11.42
C ILE A 174 -6.36 15.20 10.84
N TYR A 175 -7.36 15.76 11.51
CA TYR A 175 -8.11 16.96 11.08
C TYR A 175 -7.39 18.25 11.43
N THR A 176 -6.11 18.38 11.06
CA THR A 176 -5.40 19.65 11.09
C THR A 176 -5.43 20.33 9.72
N SER A 177 -5.02 21.59 9.66
CA SER A 177 -4.85 22.44 8.48
C SER A 177 -3.79 21.89 7.52
N THR A 178 -4.05 20.74 6.90
CA THR A 178 -3.18 20.10 5.92
C THR A 178 -3.92 19.95 4.59
N THR A 179 -3.16 19.81 3.50
CA THR A 179 -3.64 19.54 2.13
C THR A 179 -4.60 18.35 2.04
N GLU A 180 -4.58 17.42 3.00
CA GLU A 180 -5.55 16.32 3.09
C GLU A 180 -6.97 16.81 3.46
N LYS A 181 -7.11 17.91 4.21
CA LYS A 181 -8.41 18.55 4.50
C LYS A 181 -9.07 19.06 3.21
N GLU A 182 -8.31 19.77 2.38
CA GLU A 182 -8.79 20.28 1.09
C GLU A 182 -9.17 19.14 0.15
N ARG A 183 -8.34 18.09 0.09
CA ARG A 183 -8.62 16.88 -0.69
C ARG A 183 -9.92 16.21 -0.26
N ILE A 184 -10.19 16.13 1.05
CA ILE A 184 -11.43 15.56 1.59
C ILE A 184 -12.63 16.44 1.22
N GLN A 185 -12.51 17.76 1.36
CA GLN A 185 -13.58 18.70 1.04
C GLN A 185 -13.95 18.63 -0.44
N VAL A 186 -12.97 18.58 -1.34
CA VAL A 186 -13.18 18.38 -2.79
C VAL A 186 -13.87 17.04 -3.08
N LEU A 187 -13.51 15.97 -2.38
CA LEU A 187 -14.17 14.67 -2.54
C LEU A 187 -15.63 14.69 -2.06
N GLU A 188 -15.93 15.43 -0.99
CA GLU A 188 -17.29 15.59 -0.48
C GLU A 188 -18.16 16.44 -1.40
N THR A 189 -17.66 17.56 -1.92
CA THR A 189 -18.39 18.39 -2.89
C THR A 189 -18.70 17.60 -4.17
N MET A 190 -17.73 16.83 -4.68
CA MET A 190 -17.92 15.93 -5.82
C MET A 190 -18.97 14.84 -5.55
N ARG A 191 -19.08 14.32 -4.32
CA ARG A 191 -20.13 13.37 -3.95
C ARG A 191 -21.51 14.03 -3.91
N LYS A 192 -21.62 15.23 -3.32
CA LYS A 192 -22.88 16.00 -3.26
C LYS A 192 -23.40 16.34 -4.67
N GLN A 193 -22.55 16.89 -5.55
CA GLN A 193 -22.92 17.17 -6.94
C GLN A 193 -23.38 15.92 -7.71
N LYS A 194 -22.75 14.77 -7.47
CA LYS A 194 -23.17 13.50 -8.09
C LYS A 194 -24.53 13.02 -7.59
N LEU A 195 -24.86 13.30 -6.32
CA LEU A 195 -26.15 12.94 -5.74
C LEU A 195 -27.26 13.86 -6.28
N GLU A 196 -27.02 15.16 -6.34
CA GLU A 196 -27.94 16.14 -6.92
C GLU A 196 -28.25 15.81 -8.39
N ARG A 197 -27.24 15.49 -9.20
CA ARG A 197 -27.42 15.05 -10.59
C ARG A 197 -28.22 13.74 -10.74
N LYS A 198 -28.25 12.89 -9.71
CA LYS A 198 -29.07 11.67 -9.71
C LYS A 198 -30.51 11.98 -9.30
N ASN A 199 -30.70 12.88 -8.36
CA ASN A 199 -32.03 13.26 -7.87
C ASN A 199 -32.80 14.08 -8.92
N THR A 200 -32.14 15.01 -9.61
CA THR A 200 -32.79 15.77 -10.71
C THR A 200 -33.24 14.88 -11.85
N LYS A 201 -32.47 13.83 -12.18
CA LYS A 201 -32.88 12.82 -13.18
C LYS A 201 -34.10 11.99 -12.75
N ARG A 202 -34.25 11.73 -11.46
CA ARG A 202 -35.43 11.02 -10.93
C ARG A 202 -36.67 11.89 -10.94
N ASN A 203 -36.53 13.18 -10.60
CA ASN A 203 -37.66 14.10 -10.61
C ASN A 203 -38.18 14.35 -12.03
N ILE A 204 -37.30 14.46 -13.05
CA ILE A 204 -37.72 14.57 -14.46
C ILE A 204 -38.50 13.34 -14.94
N LEU A 205 -38.19 12.14 -14.43
CA LEU A 205 -38.92 10.90 -14.76
C LEU A 205 -40.26 10.79 -14.01
N GLN A 206 -40.45 11.53 -12.93
CA GLN A 206 -41.67 11.49 -12.11
C GLN A 206 -42.63 12.65 -12.44
N SER A 207 -42.13 13.77 -12.98
CA SER A 207 -42.95 14.94 -13.33
C SER A 207 -43.24 15.07 -14.83
N GLY A 208 -42.91 14.06 -15.64
CA GLY A 208 -43.23 14.02 -17.07
C GLY A 208 -44.50 13.19 -17.32
N GLY A 209 -45.58 13.88 -17.69
CA GLY A 209 -46.89 13.31 -17.96
C GLY A 209 -46.95 12.30 -19.11
N GLU A 210 -48.14 11.72 -19.27
CA GLU A 210 -48.52 10.78 -20.32
C GLU A 210 -48.18 11.35 -21.71
N VAL A 211 -47.04 10.95 -22.26
CA VAL A 211 -46.74 11.13 -23.68
C VAL A 211 -47.28 9.89 -24.40
N ASN A 212 -48.28 10.13 -25.25
CA ASN A 212 -48.90 9.16 -26.15
C ASN A 212 -47.83 8.32 -26.87
N LYS A 213 -47.84 7.00 -26.59
CA LYS A 213 -47.04 6.00 -27.30
C LYS A 213 -47.69 5.68 -28.64
N LYS A 214 -47.58 6.56 -29.62
CA LYS A 214 -47.67 6.19 -31.03
C LYS A 214 -46.47 6.81 -31.75
N ASP A 215 -45.86 5.98 -32.57
CA ASP A 215 -44.78 6.31 -33.50
C ASP A 215 -43.38 6.44 -32.90
N THR A 216 -42.65 5.32 -32.87
CA THR A 216 -41.39 5.15 -33.63
C THR A 216 -40.76 3.80 -33.29
N LYS A 217 -41.14 2.80 -34.09
CA LYS A 217 -40.50 1.48 -34.13
C LYS A 217 -39.33 1.56 -35.11
N VAL A 218 -38.18 2.09 -34.70
CA VAL A 218 -36.94 2.03 -35.51
C VAL A 218 -35.77 1.53 -34.66
N ARG A 219 -35.47 0.25 -34.87
CA ARG A 219 -34.19 -0.47 -34.69
C ARG A 219 -33.17 0.11 -33.70
N GLU A 220 -33.17 -0.45 -32.49
CA GLU A 220 -31.98 -0.50 -31.63
C GLU A 220 -30.90 -1.42 -32.23
N LYS A 221 -29.86 -0.86 -32.85
CA LYS A 221 -28.50 -1.43 -32.84
C LYS A 221 -27.47 -0.31 -33.01
N GLY A 222 -26.91 0.17 -31.90
CA GLY A 222 -25.77 1.08 -31.93
C GLY A 222 -25.51 1.77 -30.60
N LYS A 223 -24.76 1.14 -29.70
CA LYS A 223 -24.23 1.79 -28.49
C LYS A 223 -23.20 2.84 -28.90
N GLY A 224 -23.65 4.06 -29.19
CA GLY A 224 -22.81 5.22 -29.43
C GLY A 224 -21.99 5.57 -28.18
N LYS A 225 -20.67 5.58 -28.34
CA LYS A 225 -19.76 6.17 -27.33
C LYS A 225 -19.93 7.68 -27.39
N ALA A 226 -20.40 8.29 -26.31
CA ALA A 226 -20.52 9.74 -26.21
C ALA A 226 -19.15 10.42 -26.40
N PRO A 227 -19.04 11.52 -27.19
CA PRO A 227 -17.79 12.25 -27.36
C PRO A 227 -17.43 12.98 -26.07
N LYS A 228 -16.17 12.85 -25.65
CA LYS A 228 -15.61 13.58 -24.51
C LYS A 228 -15.52 15.06 -24.88
N LYS A 229 -16.31 15.91 -24.22
CA LYS A 229 -16.14 17.37 -24.27
C LYS A 229 -14.78 17.73 -23.67
N LYS A 230 -13.90 18.37 -24.48
CA LYS A 230 -12.68 19.01 -24.00
C LYS A 230 -13.07 20.24 -23.18
N LEU A 231 -12.59 20.35 -21.94
CA LEU A 231 -12.66 21.60 -21.18
C LEU A 231 -11.73 22.62 -21.85
N LYS A 232 -12.27 23.77 -22.24
CA LYS A 232 -11.46 24.95 -22.56
C LYS A 232 -10.84 25.46 -21.26
N LYS A 233 -9.52 25.65 -21.24
CA LYS A 233 -8.84 26.42 -20.20
C LYS A 233 -9.38 27.84 -20.28
N ILE A 234 -9.72 28.40 -19.13
CA ILE A 234 -9.95 29.83 -18.96
C ILE A 234 -8.55 30.40 -18.72
N GLU A 235 -8.05 31.18 -19.69
CA GLU A 235 -6.91 32.05 -19.49
C GLU A 235 -7.39 33.23 -18.66
N SER A 236 -6.74 33.44 -17.52
CA SER A 236 -6.89 34.63 -16.69
C SER A 236 -5.82 35.62 -17.14
N ASP A 237 -6.22 36.63 -17.89
CA ASP A 237 -5.41 37.81 -18.15
C ASP A 237 -5.20 38.57 -16.83
N SER A 238 -3.95 38.87 -16.53
CA SER A 238 -3.49 39.87 -15.56
C SER A 238 -2.19 40.45 -16.08
#